data_AF-A0A645G414-F1
#
_entry.id   AF-A0A645G414-F1
#
_cell.length_a   1.000
_cell.length_b   1.000
_cell.length_c   1.000
_cell.angle_alpha   90.00
_cell.angle_beta   90.00
_cell.angle_gamma   90.00
#
_symmetry.space_group_name_H-M   'P 1'
#
loop_
_entity.id
_entity.type
_entity.pdbx_description
1 polymer ?
#
loop_
_entity_poly.entity_id
_entity_poly.type
_entity_poly.pdbx_seq_one_letter_code
_entity_poly.pdbx_strand_id
1 'polypeptide(L)'
;MKDGKPRTVFSFNNCSHQLAYQDTKSQAVSYTTGVPAALGASLVARGIWSRSGVNNMEQFDPDPFLAELGPLGLPWEVVVDGKLAFGV
;
A
#
# COMPACT_ATOMS: atom_id res chain seq x y z
N MET A 1 -7.51 -19.43 -1.65
CA MET A 1 -8.25 -20.34 -0.75
C MET A 1 -7.96 -19.93 0.68
N LYS A 2 -8.98 -19.80 1.52
CA LYS A 2 -8.83 -19.63 2.98
C LYS A 2 -9.80 -20.61 3.64
N ASP A 3 -9.36 -21.36 4.64
CA ASP A 3 -10.17 -22.38 5.32
C ASP A 3 -10.84 -23.40 4.36
N GLY A 4 -10.10 -23.78 3.31
CA GLY A 4 -10.57 -24.73 2.29
C GLY A 4 -11.57 -24.16 1.27
N LYS A 5 -11.92 -22.88 1.33
CA LYS A 5 -12.88 -22.24 0.41
C LYS A 5 -12.22 -21.18 -0.49
N PRO A 6 -12.66 -21.02 -1.74
CA PRO A 6 -12.27 -19.88 -2.56
C PRO A 6 -12.63 -18.58 -1.87
N ARG A 7 -11.77 -17.57 -2.02
CA ARG A 7 -11.96 -16.22 -1.45
C ARG A 7 -11.51 -15.21 -2.47
N THR A 8 -12.27 -14.12 -2.61
CA THR A 8 -11.88 -12.96 -3.39
C THR A 8 -11.50 -11.82 -2.46
N VAL A 9 -10.45 -11.07 -2.81
CA VAL A 9 -9.97 -9.94 -2.02
C VAL A 9 -9.65 -8.80 -2.98
N PHE A 10 -10.16 -7.62 -2.68
CA PHE A 10 -9.81 -6.39 -3.37
C PHE A 10 -9.17 -5.41 -2.39
N SER A 11 -7.89 -5.12 -2.58
CA SER A 11 -7.10 -4.19 -1.78
C SER A 11 -6.82 -2.94 -2.61
N PHE A 12 -7.14 -1.76 -2.08
CA PHE A 12 -7.01 -0.50 -2.83
C PHE A 12 -6.74 0.70 -1.92
N ASN A 13 -6.29 1.79 -2.53
CA ASN A 13 -6.23 3.13 -1.94
C ASN A 13 -6.92 4.09 -2.91
N ASN A 14 -7.68 5.05 -2.37
CA ASN A 14 -8.17 6.20 -3.12
C ASN A 14 -7.41 7.45 -2.68
N CYS A 15 -6.92 8.24 -3.64
CA CYS A 15 -6.17 9.47 -3.36
C CYS A 15 -6.81 10.66 -4.08
N SER A 16 -7.05 11.76 -3.35
CA SER A 16 -7.57 13.00 -3.91
C SER A 16 -6.43 13.90 -4.37
N HIS A 17 -6.49 14.38 -5.63
CA HIS A 17 -5.54 15.36 -6.16
C HIS A 17 -5.50 16.64 -5.32
N GLN A 18 -6.63 17.10 -4.80
CA GLN A 18 -6.69 18.31 -4.00
C GLN A 18 -6.02 18.13 -2.65
N LEU A 19 -6.22 16.98 -1.99
CA LEU A 19 -5.56 16.68 -0.71
C LEU A 19 -4.05 16.49 -0.90
N ALA A 20 -3.63 15.76 -1.94
CA ALA A 20 -2.23 15.63 -2.32
C ALA A 20 -1.55 16.99 -2.56
N TYR A 21 -2.24 17.93 -3.22
CA TYR A 21 -1.72 19.27 -3.46
C TYR A 21 -1.67 20.12 -2.18
N GLN A 22 -2.63 19.95 -1.27
CA GLN A 22 -2.61 20.63 0.01
C GLN A 22 -1.41 20.21 0.85
N ASP A 23 -1.07 18.92 0.85
CA ASP A 23 0.04 18.34 1.61
C ASP A 23 1.40 18.67 0.98
N THR A 24 1.71 18.14 -0.21
CA THR A 24 3.06 18.22 -0.79
C THR A 24 3.17 19.13 -2.02
N LYS A 25 2.11 19.88 -2.35
CA LYS A 25 2.04 20.73 -3.57
C LYS A 25 2.22 19.93 -4.86
N SER A 26 1.85 18.65 -4.84
CA SER A 26 1.90 17.76 -5.99
C SER A 26 0.52 17.18 -6.32
N GLN A 27 0.41 16.55 -7.48
CA GLN A 27 -0.81 15.85 -7.89
C GLN A 27 -0.79 14.39 -7.40
N ALA A 28 -1.96 13.74 -7.32
CA ALA A 28 -2.13 12.43 -6.69
C ALA A 28 -1.20 11.32 -7.24
N VAL A 29 -0.91 11.27 -8.54
CA VAL A 29 -0.01 10.27 -9.15
C VAL A 29 1.43 10.40 -8.62
N SER A 30 1.93 11.62 -8.44
CA SER A 30 3.25 11.87 -7.87
C SER A 30 3.23 11.56 -6.37
N TYR A 31 2.15 11.93 -5.70
CA TYR A 31 1.95 11.67 -4.28
C TYR A 31 1.93 10.16 -3.97
N THR A 32 1.13 9.39 -4.69
CA THR A 32 1.01 7.94 -4.55
C THR A 32 2.29 7.19 -4.88
N THR A 33 3.23 7.82 -5.60
CA THR A 33 4.56 7.25 -5.84
C THR A 33 5.57 7.68 -4.78
N GLY A 34 5.54 8.97 -4.42
CA GLY A 34 6.50 9.57 -3.50
C GLY A 34 6.36 9.08 -2.06
N VAL A 35 5.12 8.92 -1.57
CA VAL A 35 4.87 8.43 -0.21
C VAL A 35 5.41 7.00 -0.01
N PRO A 36 5.10 6.01 -0.88
CA PRO A 36 5.72 4.67 -0.82
C PRO A 36 7.26 4.68 -0.92
N ALA A 37 7.83 5.55 -1.76
CA ALA A 37 9.27 5.64 -1.91
C ALA A 37 9.95 6.12 -0.61
N ALA A 38 9.40 7.17 0.01
CA ALA A 38 9.90 7.70 1.27
C ALA A 38 9.73 6.69 2.43
N LEU A 39 8.57 6.03 2.51
CA LEU A 39 8.29 5.02 3.52
C LEU A 39 9.23 3.80 3.38
N GLY A 40 9.38 3.26 2.17
CA GLY A 40 10.31 2.15 1.92
C GLY A 40 11.74 2.50 2.32
N ALA A 41 12.21 3.71 1.97
CA ALA A 41 13.52 4.20 2.39
C ALA A 41 13.65 4.30 3.93
N SER A 42 12.60 4.77 4.62
CA SER A 42 12.55 4.84 6.08
C SER A 42 12.67 3.45 6.73
N LEU A 43 11.94 2.45 6.22
CA LEU A 43 11.99 1.08 6.75
C LEU A 43 13.37 0.44 6.56
N VAL A 44 14.04 0.70 5.43
CA VAL A 44 15.43 0.26 5.19
C VAL A 44 16.39 0.97 6.15
N ALA A 45 16.28 2.29 6.29
CA ALA A 45 17.14 3.08 7.17
C ALA A 45 17.00 2.70 8.65
N ARG A 46 15.79 2.30 9.08
CA ARG A 46 15.50 1.77 10.43
C ARG A 46 15.90 0.31 10.62
N GLY A 47 16.37 -0.37 9.57
CA GLY A 47 16.77 -1.78 9.62
C GLY A 47 15.61 -2.77 9.69
N ILE A 48 14.37 -2.32 9.48
CA ILE A 48 13.16 -3.17 9.48
C ILE A 48 13.11 -4.00 8.21
N TRP A 49 13.28 -3.35 7.06
CA TRP A 49 13.46 -4.03 5.77
C TRP A 49 14.94 -4.21 5.48
N SER A 50 15.58 -5.09 6.26
CA SER A 50 17.01 -5.38 6.15
C SER A 50 17.24 -6.79 5.64
N ARG A 51 17.81 -6.90 4.44
CA ARG A 51 18.21 -8.17 3.81
C ARG A 51 19.32 -7.92 2.78
N SER A 52 20.32 -8.79 2.75
CA SER A 52 21.37 -8.73 1.73
C SER A 52 20.84 -9.07 0.33
N GLY A 53 21.38 -8.42 -0.71
CA GLY A 53 21.04 -8.69 -2.10
C GLY A 53 20.01 -7.70 -2.67
N VAL A 54 19.49 -8.03 -3.86
CA VAL A 54 18.44 -7.26 -4.53
C VAL A 54 17.10 -7.89 -4.18
N ASN A 55 16.19 -7.09 -3.64
CA ASN A 55 14.90 -7.56 -3.16
C ASN A 55 13.77 -6.72 -3.75
N ASN A 56 12.66 -7.38 -4.07
CA ASN A 56 11.38 -6.75 -4.35
C ASN A 56 10.58 -6.58 -3.05
N MET A 57 9.51 -5.77 -3.11
CA MET A 57 8.69 -5.38 -1.97
C MET A 57 8.01 -6.59 -1.31
N GLU A 58 7.48 -7.52 -2.11
CA GLU A 58 6.77 -8.72 -1.68
C GLU A 58 7.65 -9.74 -0.95
N GLN A 59 8.96 -9.53 -0.92
CA GLN A 59 9.92 -10.38 -0.20
C GLN A 59 10.15 -9.93 1.24
N PHE A 60 9.59 -8.80 1.66
CA PHE A 60 9.63 -8.30 3.03
C PHE A 60 8.29 -8.50 3.74
N ASP A 61 8.31 -8.41 5.07
CA ASP A 61 7.08 -8.32 5.86
C ASP A 61 6.31 -7.04 5.48
N PRO A 62 5.07 -7.15 4.97
CA PRO A 62 4.28 -5.99 4.57
C PRO A 62 3.68 -5.23 5.76
N ASP A 63 3.60 -5.82 6.95
CA ASP A 63 2.87 -5.27 8.08
C ASP A 63 3.39 -3.88 8.52
N PRO A 64 4.71 -3.66 8.67
CA PRO A 64 5.25 -2.34 9.03
C PRO A 64 4.96 -1.27 7.97
N PHE A 65 4.98 -1.65 6.68
CA PHE A 65 4.71 -0.74 5.58
C PHE A 65 3.23 -0.34 5.56
N LEU A 66 2.32 -1.31 5.62
CA LEU A 66 0.88 -1.06 5.58
C LEU A 66 0.38 -0.32 6.83
N ALA A 67 1.01 -0.52 7.99
CA ALA A 67 0.70 0.20 9.21
C ALA A 67 0.99 1.71 9.12
N GLU A 68 2.07 2.09 8.42
CA GLU A 68 2.48 3.50 8.28
C GLU A 68 1.91 4.18 7.02
N LEU A 69 1.54 3.42 5.99
CA LEU A 69 1.04 3.94 4.71
C LEU A 69 -0.21 4.82 4.87
N GLY A 70 -1.18 4.38 5.68
CA GLY A 70 -2.41 5.11 5.96
C GLY A 70 -2.17 6.45 6.67
N PRO A 71 -1.49 6.44 7.83
CA PRO A 71 -1.09 7.67 8.54
C PRO A 71 -0.27 8.66 7.70
N LEU A 72 0.49 8.18 6.71
CA LEU A 72 1.27 9.01 5.78
C LEU A 72 0.45 9.52 4.58
N GLY A 73 -0.88 9.41 4.63
CA GLY A 73 -1.79 10.03 3.65
C GLY A 73 -2.33 9.08 2.58
N LEU A 74 -2.01 7.79 2.64
CA LEU A 74 -2.52 6.78 1.71
C LEU A 74 -3.30 5.67 2.45
N PRO A 75 -4.47 5.98 3.04
CA PRO A 75 -5.31 4.97 3.70
C PRO A 75 -5.72 3.90 2.69
N TRP A 76 -5.62 2.64 3.10
CA TRP A 76 -5.94 1.50 2.26
C TRP A 76 -7.10 0.71 2.87
N GLU A 77 -7.86 0.07 1.99
CA GLU A 77 -9.05 -0.68 2.33
C GLU A 77 -8.98 -2.07 1.71
N VAL A 78 -9.66 -3.03 2.36
CA VAL A 78 -9.79 -4.39 1.88
C VAL A 78 -11.25 -4.79 1.85
N VAL A 79 -11.72 -5.17 0.67
CA VAL A 79 -13.03 -5.80 0.49
C VAL A 79 -12.82 -7.30 0.32
N VAL A 80 -13.40 -8.08 1.23
CA VAL A 80 -13.35 -9.54 1.22
C VAL A 80 -14.69 -10.08 0.73
N ASP A 81 -14.64 -11.01 -0.22
CA ASP A 81 -15.82 -11.68 -0.77
C ASP A 81 -16.88 -10.70 -1.32
N GLY A 82 -16.40 -9.59 -1.90
CA GLY A 82 -17.24 -8.54 -2.49
C GLY A 82 -17.90 -8.97 -3.79
N LYS A 83 -19.01 -8.30 -4.14
CA LYS A 83 -19.73 -8.54 -5.40
C LYS A 83 -18.81 -8.29 -6.60
N LEU A 84 -18.54 -9.32 -7.38
CA LEU A 84 -17.75 -9.22 -8.59
C LEU A 84 -18.56 -8.52 -9.69
N ALA A 85 -17.91 -7.60 -10.42
CA ALA A 85 -18.52 -6.91 -11.55
C ALA A 85 -18.93 -7.86 -12.69
N PHE A 86 -18.31 -9.05 -12.77
CA PHE A 86 -18.54 -10.06 -13.79
C PHE A 86 -18.96 -11.42 -13.21
N GLY A 87 -19.69 -11.42 -12.09
CA GLY A 87 -20.17 -12.67 -11.48
C GLY A 87 -21.21 -13.38 -12.36
N VAL A 88 -20.94 -14.66 -12.68
CA VAL A 88 -21.93 -15.67 -13.09
C VAL A 88 -22.80 -16.03 -11.88
#